data_AF-A0A7K2J7V1-F1
#
_entry.id   AF-A0A7K2J7V1-F1
#
_cell.length_a   1.000
_cell.length_b   1.000
_cell.length_c   1.000
_cell.angle_alpha   90.00
_cell.angle_beta   90.00
_cell.angle_gamma   90.00
#
_symmetry.space_group_name_H-M   'P 1'
#
loop_
_entity.id
_entity.type
_entity.pdbx_description
1 polymer ?
#
loop_
_entity_poly.entity_id
_entity_poly.type
_entity_poly.pdbx_seq_one_letter_code
_entity_poly.pdbx_strand_id
1 'polypeptide(L)'
;HRSVPDARPGRGLPVGRAERWCGGRRDGGGGGGSGSAEGEVKSYTVDGGRVTFSLGRDSAELVSATPNAGWRMQVWRHPQWIRVTFTQGEREIDVFCSWHEHPPLVQIEGQ
;
A
#
# COMPACT_ATOMS: atom_id res chain seq x y z
N HIS A 1 -29.43 -40.56 -26.40
CA HIS A 1 -28.09 -40.68 -27.00
C HIS A 1 -27.16 -39.80 -26.13
N ARG A 2 -26.55 -40.30 -25.05
CA ARG A 2 -25.28 -41.06 -24.97
C ARG A 2 -24.14 -40.21 -25.60
N SER A 3 -23.17 -39.66 -24.88
CA SER A 3 -22.20 -40.37 -24.02
C SER A 3 -21.55 -39.46 -22.98
N VAL A 4 -21.41 -40.00 -21.77
CA VAL A 4 -20.30 -39.73 -20.83
C VAL A 4 -19.10 -40.62 -21.20
N PRO A 5 -17.86 -40.19 -20.90
CA PRO A 5 -16.93 -41.05 -20.15
C PRO A 5 -16.20 -40.24 -19.07
N ASP A 6 -16.31 -40.61 -17.80
CA ASP A 6 -15.48 -41.58 -17.06
C ASP A 6 -14.11 -41.03 -16.66
N ALA A 7 -13.98 -40.77 -15.37
CA ALA A 7 -12.78 -40.32 -14.69
C ALA A 7 -12.08 -41.52 -14.04
N ARG A 8 -10.74 -41.60 -14.11
CA ARG A 8 -9.91 -42.31 -13.12
C ARG A 8 -8.54 -41.65 -12.87
N PRO A 9 -7.93 -41.88 -11.67
CA PRO A 9 -6.95 -40.97 -11.05
C PRO A 9 -5.52 -41.56 -10.93
N GLY A 10 -4.54 -40.68 -10.66
CA GLY A 10 -3.19 -41.04 -10.19
C GLY A 10 -2.34 -39.76 -10.01
N ARG A 11 -2.05 -39.34 -8.78
CA ARG A 11 -0.85 -39.70 -7.98
C ARG A 11 0.35 -38.77 -8.24
N GLY A 12 0.44 -37.73 -7.41
CA GLY A 12 1.63 -37.44 -6.59
C GLY A 12 2.85 -36.74 -7.22
N LEU A 13 3.26 -35.69 -6.49
CA LEU A 13 4.60 -35.10 -6.32
C LEU A 13 5.04 -33.97 -7.29
N PRO A 14 5.18 -32.72 -6.80
CA PRO A 14 6.15 -31.80 -7.36
C PRO A 14 7.56 -32.20 -6.87
N VAL A 15 8.43 -32.55 -7.82
CA VAL A 15 9.86 -32.81 -7.57
C VAL A 15 10.70 -31.61 -7.99
N GLY A 16 11.54 -31.14 -7.06
CA GLY A 16 12.75 -30.36 -7.31
C GLY A 16 12.53 -28.86 -7.47
N ARG A 17 13.22 -27.96 -6.76
CA ARG A 17 14.54 -28.06 -6.12
C ARG A 17 14.65 -26.94 -5.07
N ALA A 18 14.88 -27.33 -3.82
CA ALA A 18 15.42 -26.45 -2.80
C ALA A 18 16.94 -26.53 -2.85
N GLU A 19 17.64 -25.39 -3.01
CA GLU A 19 19.06 -25.22 -2.62
C GLU A 19 19.26 -23.84 -1.94
N ARG A 20 19.25 -23.69 -0.60
CA ARG A 20 20.37 -23.68 0.41
C ARG A 20 21.64 -22.94 -0.09
N TRP A 21 22.34 -22.06 0.63
CA TRP A 21 22.38 -21.67 2.05
C TRP A 21 23.26 -20.39 2.25
N CYS A 22 22.95 -19.61 3.28
CA CYS A 22 23.75 -18.88 4.29
C CYS A 22 24.94 -17.91 3.98
N GLY A 23 24.86 -16.75 4.64
CA GLY A 23 25.96 -15.84 5.05
C GLY A 23 25.63 -14.39 4.71
N GLY A 24 25.51 -13.39 5.58
CA GLY A 24 25.97 -13.17 6.96
C GLY A 24 26.33 -11.68 7.08
N ARG A 25 25.47 -10.90 7.74
CA ARG A 25 25.62 -9.53 8.31
C ARG A 25 26.75 -8.60 7.80
N ARG A 26 26.37 -7.38 7.37
CA ARG A 26 26.87 -6.11 7.94
C ARG A 26 26.12 -4.90 7.37
N ASP A 27 25.83 -3.97 8.27
CA ASP A 27 25.68 -2.51 8.14
C ASP A 27 25.01 -1.86 6.91
N GLY A 28 24.12 -0.92 7.24
CA GLY A 28 24.22 0.41 6.65
C GLY A 28 23.12 0.79 5.68
N GLY A 29 22.25 1.68 6.15
CA GLY A 29 21.95 2.93 5.46
C GLY A 29 21.38 2.87 4.03
N GLY A 30 20.18 3.43 3.89
CA GLY A 30 19.86 4.23 2.70
C GLY A 30 19.43 3.42 1.49
N GLY A 31 18.28 2.77 1.58
CA GLY A 31 17.43 2.55 0.42
C GLY A 31 16.63 3.81 0.13
N GLY A 32 17.30 4.90 -0.26
CA GLY A 32 16.64 6.03 -0.88
C GLY A 32 15.93 5.52 -2.13
N GLY A 33 14.61 5.42 -2.05
CA GLY A 33 13.77 5.02 -3.17
C GLY A 33 13.79 6.09 -4.25
N SER A 34 14.87 6.15 -5.02
CA SER A 34 14.89 6.84 -6.32
C SER A 34 14.22 5.93 -7.35
N GLY A 35 12.91 5.76 -7.19
CA GLY A 35 12.00 5.25 -8.22
C GLY A 35 11.56 6.42 -9.08
N SER A 36 12.41 6.82 -10.01
CA SER A 36 12.14 7.89 -10.95
C SER A 36 11.08 7.49 -11.98
N ALA A 37 10.08 8.35 -12.15
CA ALA A 37 9.33 8.63 -13.39
C ALA A 37 8.17 7.71 -13.84
N GLU A 38 7.65 6.82 -13.00
CA GLU A 38 6.33 6.20 -13.17
C GLU A 38 5.62 6.28 -11.81
N GLY A 39 4.41 6.86 -11.73
CA GLY A 39 3.77 7.21 -10.46
C GLY A 39 3.82 6.08 -9.42
N GLU A 40 4.47 6.32 -8.29
CA GLU A 40 4.67 5.32 -7.26
C GLU A 40 3.39 5.19 -6.41
N VAL A 41 2.73 4.04 -6.50
CA VAL A 41 1.53 3.78 -5.69
C VAL A 41 1.97 3.32 -4.30
N LYS A 42 1.72 4.16 -3.29
CA LYS A 42 1.99 3.85 -1.87
C LYS A 42 0.71 3.68 -1.08
N SER A 43 0.62 2.57 -0.35
CA SER A 43 -0.47 2.28 0.59
C SER A 43 -0.01 2.43 2.04
N TYR A 44 -0.78 3.19 2.81
CA TYR A 44 -0.60 3.49 4.22
C TYR A 44 -1.72 2.82 5.01
N THR A 45 -1.35 1.98 5.98
CA THR A 45 -2.30 1.33 6.88
C THR A 45 -2.20 2.01 8.24
N VAL A 46 -3.34 2.43 8.77
CA VAL A 46 -3.46 3.12 10.05
C VAL A 46 -4.60 2.48 10.84
N ASP A 47 -4.70 2.72 12.15
CA ASP A 47 -5.84 2.18 12.94
C ASP A 47 -7.20 2.61 12.38
N GLY A 48 -7.27 3.81 11.79
CA GLY A 48 -8.46 4.35 11.15
C GLY A 48 -8.84 3.74 9.81
N GLY A 49 -7.94 3.01 9.14
CA GLY A 49 -8.21 2.44 7.83
C GLY A 49 -6.96 2.28 6.95
N ARG A 50 -7.19 2.34 5.65
CA ARG A 50 -6.15 2.23 4.62
C ARG A 50 -6.29 3.37 3.63
N VAL A 51 -5.18 4.00 3.30
CA VAL A 51 -5.12 5.06 2.28
C VAL A 51 -4.06 4.69 1.26
N THR A 52 -4.38 4.83 -0.02
CA THR A 52 -3.46 4.59 -1.13
C THR A 52 -3.36 5.85 -1.96
N PHE A 53 -2.14 6.35 -2.12
CA PHE A 53 -1.81 7.47 -2.98
C PHE A 53 -0.97 7.01 -4.15
N SER A 54 -1.18 7.63 -5.31
CA SER A 54 -0.25 7.61 -6.42
C SER A 54 0.63 8.84 -6.28
N LEU A 55 1.94 8.64 -6.08
CA LEU A 55 2.91 9.71 -5.93
C LEU A 55 3.63 9.90 -7.27
N GLY A 56 3.32 11.00 -7.95
CA GLY A 56 4.04 11.45 -9.13
C GLY A 56 5.32 12.20 -8.76
N ARG A 57 5.92 12.85 -9.77
CA ARG A 57 7.14 13.65 -9.58
C ARG A 57 6.89 14.93 -8.78
N ASP A 58 5.78 15.59 -9.07
CA ASP A 58 5.41 16.93 -8.59
C ASP A 58 3.90 17.03 -8.30
N SER A 59 3.22 15.88 -8.22
CA SER A 59 1.80 15.77 -7.91
C SER A 59 1.50 14.45 -7.22
N ALA A 60 0.40 14.38 -6.49
CA ALA A 60 -0.11 13.13 -5.97
C ALA A 60 -1.63 13.04 -6.12
N GLU A 61 -2.11 11.81 -6.24
CA GLU A 61 -3.53 11.50 -6.39
C GLU A 61 -3.97 10.49 -5.34
N LEU A 62 -5.16 10.70 -4.78
CA LEU A 62 -5.78 9.71 -3.92
C LEU A 62 -6.42 8.63 -4.78
N VAL A 63 -5.84 7.43 -4.77
CA VAL A 63 -6.37 6.26 -5.49
C VAL A 63 -7.53 5.64 -4.71
N SER A 64 -7.33 5.40 -3.42
CA SER A 64 -8.34 4.79 -2.56
C SER A 64 -8.15 5.18 -1.11
N ALA A 65 -9.24 5.44 -0.39
CA ALA A 65 -9.24 5.52 1.06
C ALA A 65 -10.40 4.67 1.58
N THR A 66 -10.11 3.70 2.44
CA THR A 66 -11.08 2.78 3.02
C THR A 66 -10.99 2.87 4.54
N PRO A 67 -12.01 3.38 5.23
CA PRO A 67 -12.01 3.40 6.69
C PRO A 67 -12.19 2.00 7.26
N ASN A 68 -11.63 1.79 8.45
CA ASN A 68 -11.96 0.63 9.27
C ASN A 68 -13.37 0.78 9.89
N ALA A 69 -13.95 -0.34 10.33
CA ALA A 69 -15.28 -0.34 10.92
C ALA A 69 -15.36 0.59 12.14
N GLY A 70 -16.40 1.44 12.17
CA GLY A 70 -16.61 2.42 13.23
C GLY A 70 -15.76 3.69 13.13
N TRP A 71 -14.91 3.83 12.11
CA TRP A 71 -14.22 5.08 11.78
C TRP A 71 -14.99 5.85 10.72
N ARG A 72 -15.08 7.16 10.90
CA ARG A 72 -15.51 8.10 9.87
C ARG A 72 -14.30 8.51 9.05
N MET A 73 -14.52 8.71 7.76
CA MET A 73 -13.48 9.17 6.85
C MET A 73 -13.94 10.47 6.20
N GLN A 74 -13.02 11.42 6.14
CA GLN A 74 -13.18 12.67 5.40
C GLN A 74 -11.95 12.90 4.53
N VAL A 75 -12.17 13.45 3.34
CA VAL A 75 -11.12 13.68 2.35
C VAL A 75 -11.18 15.13 1.89
N TRP A 76 -10.05 15.81 1.95
CA TRP A 76 -9.87 17.17 1.46
C TRP A 76 -8.84 17.14 0.35
N ARG A 77 -9.20 17.70 -0.81
CA ARG A 77 -8.35 17.72 -2.01
C ARG A 77 -8.04 19.16 -2.36
N HIS A 78 -6.77 19.43 -2.61
CA HIS A 78 -6.26 20.71 -3.06
C HIS A 78 -5.24 20.48 -4.19
N PRO A 79 -4.95 21.48 -5.05
CA PRO A 79 -3.96 21.33 -6.12
C PRO A 79 -2.55 20.91 -5.68
N GLN A 80 -2.20 21.10 -4.41
CA GLN A 80 -0.84 20.89 -3.88
C GLN A 80 -0.79 19.99 -2.64
N TRP A 81 -1.94 19.45 -2.22
CA TRP A 81 -2.03 18.54 -1.09
C TRP A 81 -3.37 17.80 -1.07
N ILE A 82 -3.38 16.63 -0.42
CA ILE A 82 -4.58 15.85 -0.11
C ILE A 82 -4.50 15.44 1.35
N ARG A 83 -5.57 15.69 2.11
CA ARG A 83 -5.71 15.20 3.49
C ARG A 83 -6.80 14.15 3.56
N VAL A 84 -6.54 13.07 4.28
CA VAL A 84 -7.53 12.07 4.65
C VAL A 84 -7.55 11.98 6.17
N THR A 85 -8.67 12.32 6.79
CA THR A 85 -8.84 12.28 8.24
C THR A 85 -9.76 11.12 8.58
N PHE A 86 -9.33 10.30 9.52
CA PHE A 86 -10.13 9.26 10.13
C PHE A 86 -10.48 9.64 11.56
N THR A 87 -11.77 9.66 11.90
CA THR A 87 -12.24 9.95 13.26
C THR A 87 -13.08 8.82 13.83
N GLN A 88 -12.80 8.43 15.07
CA GLN A 88 -13.59 7.45 15.83
C GLN A 88 -13.71 7.91 17.28
N GLY A 89 -14.88 8.43 17.64
CA GLY A 89 -15.12 8.96 18.98
C GLY A 89 -14.17 10.11 19.27
N GLU A 90 -13.24 9.89 20.20
CA GLU A 90 -12.19 10.85 20.62
C GLU A 90 -10.85 10.64 19.90
N ARG A 91 -10.74 9.62 19.04
CA ARG A 91 -9.53 9.35 18.25
C ARG A 91 -9.62 10.02 16.89
N GLU A 92 -8.51 10.61 16.47
CA GLU A 92 -8.35 11.23 15.15
C GLU A 92 -6.99 10.83 14.57
N ILE A 93 -6.98 10.47 13.28
CA ILE A 93 -5.77 10.14 12.53
C ILE A 93 -5.81 10.89 11.21
N ASP A 94 -4.81 11.72 10.96
CA ASP A 94 -4.67 12.48 9.73
C ASP A 94 -3.58 11.88 8.85
N VAL A 95 -3.94 11.51 7.62
CA VAL A 95 -3.01 11.14 6.57
C VAL A 95 -2.93 12.30 5.59
N PHE A 96 -1.87 13.09 5.69
CA PHE A 96 -1.65 14.28 4.89
C PHE A 96 -0.58 14.03 3.84
N CYS A 97 -0.94 14.12 2.56
CA CYS A 97 -0.01 14.09 1.44
C CYS A 97 0.16 15.50 0.90
N SER A 98 1.37 16.05 0.94
CA SER A 98 1.69 17.38 0.39
C SER A 98 2.85 17.30 -0.59
N TRP A 99 2.87 18.22 -1.54
CA TRP A 99 3.95 18.36 -2.54
C TRP A 99 4.20 19.83 -2.89
N HIS A 100 3.96 20.73 -1.93
CA HIS A 100 4.21 22.15 -2.11
C HIS A 100 5.72 22.39 -2.02
N GLU A 101 6.37 22.62 -3.17
CA GLU A 101 7.81 22.89 -3.29
C GLU A 101 8.73 21.69 -2.99
N HIS A 102 8.17 20.49 -2.83
CA HIS A 102 8.90 19.24 -2.64
C HIS A 102 8.20 18.08 -3.36
N PRO A 103 8.90 16.97 -3.63
CA PRO A 103 8.26 15.74 -4.09
C PRO A 103 7.18 15.30 -3.09
N PRO A 104 6.13 14.57 -3.54
CA PRO A 104 5.05 14.14 -2.67
C PRO A 104 5.54 13.43 -1.42
N LEU A 105 5.23 14.03 -0.27
CA LEU A 105 5.51 13.51 1.05
C LEU A 105 4.20 13.18 1.75
N VAL A 106 4.14 12.01 2.37
CA VAL A 106 3.00 11.60 3.19
C VAL A 106 3.40 11.66 4.66
N GLN A 107 2.61 12.37 5.44
CA GLN A 107 2.71 12.50 6.87
C GLN A 107 1.47 11.86 7.49
N ILE A 108 1.68 11.14 8.60
CA ILE A 108 0.59 10.55 9.36
C ILE A 108 0.66 11.08 10.78
N GLU A 109 -0.42 11.70 11.23
CA GLU A 109 -0.55 12.30 12.56
C GLU A 109 -1.65 11.55 13.33
N GLY A 110 -1.48 11.40 14.65
CA GLY A 110 -2.45 10.72 15.51
C GLY A 110 -2.36 9.18 15.56
N GLN A 111 -1.27 8.59 15.06
CA GLN A 111 -0.98 7.14 15.19
C GLN A 111 -0.67 6.73 16.63
#